data_AF-A0A7S3JJB2-F1
#
_entry.id   AF-A0A7S3JJB2-F1
#
_cell.length_a   1.000
_cell.length_b   1.000
_cell.length_c   1.000
_cell.angle_alpha   90.00
_cell.angle_beta   90.00
_cell.angle_gamma   90.00
#
_symmetry.space_group_name_H-M   'P 1'
#
loop_
_entity.id
_entity.type
_entity.pdbx_description
1 polymer ?
#
loop_
_entity_poly.entity_id
_entity_poly.type
_entity_poly.pdbx_seq_one_letter_code
_entity_poly.pdbx_strand_id
1 'polypeptide(L)'
;MIPEMRVSHDARVRDSVISNTGALVAYSGKGTGRIPKDKRVVLDETTKDVIWWGDINMPITPLGYDINRARAIDYLNTAKRVFVIDGFASWDPMNRFTVRVICNRPYHALFMKQMLIRPSPAEIDEAFAKKPDFLIINGGEFAADPHNDSVTNETSVAVNLKKGEM
;
A
#
# COMPACT_ATOMS: atom_id res chain seq x y z
N MET A 1 23.52 1.39 -1.71
CA MET A 1 22.34 1.59 -0.85
C MET A 1 22.82 2.17 0.47
N ILE A 2 22.30 3.33 0.87
CA ILE A 2 22.70 4.05 2.10
C ILE A 2 22.28 3.19 3.32
N PRO A 3 23.09 3.07 4.39
CA PRO A 3 22.76 2.21 5.55
C PRO A 3 21.38 2.47 6.16
N GLU A 4 20.93 3.72 6.17
CA GLU A 4 19.59 4.14 6.63
C GLU A 4 18.45 3.45 5.87
N MET A 5 18.69 3.02 4.62
CA MET A 5 17.67 2.34 3.80
C MET A 5 17.54 0.84 4.10
N ARG A 6 18.29 0.32 5.07
CA ARG A 6 18.20 -1.09 5.52
C ARG A 6 17.41 -1.25 6.81
N VAL A 7 17.11 -0.16 7.50
CA VAL A 7 16.53 -0.17 8.84
C VAL A 7 15.03 -0.45 8.79
N SER A 8 14.56 -1.39 9.61
CA SER A 8 13.13 -1.48 9.93
C SER A 8 12.80 -0.58 11.11
N HIS A 9 11.67 0.13 11.08
CA HIS A 9 11.26 0.96 12.22
C HIS A 9 10.56 0.12 13.30
N ASP A 10 10.12 -1.10 12.96
CA ASP A 10 9.77 -2.12 13.94
C ASP A 10 11.02 -2.84 14.47
N ALA A 11 11.37 -2.62 15.74
CA ALA A 11 12.52 -3.24 16.41
C ALA A 11 12.47 -4.78 16.48
N ARG A 12 11.30 -5.39 16.21
CA ARG A 12 11.13 -6.85 16.14
C ARG A 12 11.49 -7.41 14.75
N VAL A 13 11.66 -6.53 13.76
CA VAL A 13 11.96 -6.91 12.38
C VAL A 13 13.45 -6.70 12.12
N ARG A 14 14.11 -7.76 11.68
CA ARG A 14 15.53 -7.72 11.35
C ARG A 14 15.78 -6.74 10.20
N ASP A 15 16.86 -5.97 10.32
CA ASP A 15 17.33 -5.08 9.26
C ASP A 15 17.67 -5.85 7.97
N SER A 16 17.49 -5.16 6.85
CA SER A 16 17.76 -5.72 5.52
C SER A 16 19.27 -5.85 5.28
N VAL A 17 19.67 -6.89 4.55
CA VAL A 17 21.09 -7.14 4.20
C VAL A 17 21.24 -7.31 2.69
N ILE A 18 22.47 -7.21 2.19
CA ILE A 18 22.77 -7.49 0.78
C ILE A 18 23.36 -8.90 0.70
N SER A 19 22.82 -9.74 -0.19
CA SER A 19 23.35 -11.08 -0.46
C SER A 19 24.73 -11.01 -1.12
N ASN A 20 25.44 -12.13 -1.16
CA ASN A 20 26.69 -12.27 -1.91
C ASN A 20 26.53 -12.01 -3.43
N THR A 21 25.31 -12.07 -3.95
CA THR A 21 24.97 -11.78 -5.36
C THR A 21 24.46 -10.35 -5.57
N GLY A 22 24.41 -9.51 -4.53
CA GLY A 22 23.98 -8.11 -4.64
C GLY A 22 22.47 -7.87 -4.47
N ALA A 23 21.68 -8.91 -4.19
CA ALA A 23 20.24 -8.78 -3.96
C ALA A 23 19.95 -8.21 -2.55
N LEU A 24 18.90 -7.41 -2.42
CA LEU A 24 18.39 -6.98 -1.12
C LEU A 24 17.58 -8.11 -0.48
N VAL A 25 18.02 -8.58 0.67
CA VAL A 25 17.29 -9.52 1.54
C VAL A 25 16.59 -8.71 2.62
N ALA A 26 15.26 -8.68 2.57
CA ALA A 26 14.41 -7.95 3.52
C ALA A 26 13.52 -8.92 4.30
N TYR A 27 13.07 -8.49 5.48
CA TYR A 27 12.20 -9.27 6.35
C TYR A 27 10.87 -8.54 6.55
N SER A 28 9.75 -9.22 6.32
CA SER A 28 8.40 -8.64 6.42
C SER A 28 7.83 -8.66 7.84
N GLY A 29 8.52 -9.28 8.81
CA GLY A 29 8.06 -9.43 10.19
C GLY A 29 7.06 -10.58 10.32
N LYS A 30 5.98 -10.36 11.10
CA LYS A 30 4.96 -11.39 11.35
C LYS A 30 4.22 -11.83 10.08
N GLY A 31 3.99 -10.90 9.14
CA GLY A 31 3.29 -11.17 7.89
C GLY A 31 4.22 -11.75 6.83
N THR A 32 4.38 -13.08 6.79
CA THR A 32 5.21 -13.78 5.77
C THR A 32 4.43 -14.15 4.50
N GLY A 33 3.15 -13.80 4.44
CA GLY A 33 2.27 -14.04 3.30
C GLY A 33 1.03 -13.15 3.37
N ARG A 34 0.11 -13.37 2.43
CA ARG A 34 -1.19 -12.68 2.44
C ARG A 34 -2.02 -13.15 3.64
N ILE A 35 -2.86 -12.25 4.16
CA ILE A 35 -3.84 -12.57 5.20
C ILE A 35 -5.24 -12.28 4.62
N PRO A 36 -5.85 -13.22 3.87
CA PRO A 36 -7.08 -12.96 3.13
C PRO A 36 -8.24 -12.50 4.02
N LYS A 37 -8.28 -12.99 5.26
CA LYS A 37 -9.33 -12.66 6.25
C LYS A 37 -9.31 -11.20 6.73
N ASP A 38 -8.24 -10.45 6.45
CA ASP A 38 -8.14 -9.01 6.79
C ASP A 38 -8.31 -8.10 5.57
N LYS A 39 -8.60 -8.67 4.39
CA LYS A 39 -8.95 -7.90 3.19
C LYS A 39 -10.37 -7.34 3.35
N ARG A 40 -10.58 -6.07 3.01
CA ARG A 40 -11.89 -5.42 2.96
C ARG A 40 -12.08 -4.60 1.69
N VAL A 41 -13.32 -4.46 1.25
CA VAL A 41 -13.71 -3.55 0.16
C VAL A 41 -14.82 -2.64 0.68
N VAL A 42 -14.70 -1.34 0.43
CA VAL A 42 -15.70 -0.36 0.88
C VAL A 42 -17.05 -0.68 0.24
N LEU A 43 -18.07 -0.82 1.09
CA LEU A 43 -19.46 -0.96 0.69
C LEU A 43 -20.09 0.44 0.62
N ASP A 44 -20.26 0.94 -0.59
CA ASP A 44 -20.93 2.21 -0.88
C ASP A 44 -21.94 2.03 -2.02
N GLU A 45 -22.61 3.10 -2.41
CA GLU A 45 -23.63 3.07 -3.46
C GLU A 45 -23.10 2.65 -4.84
N THR A 46 -21.80 2.78 -5.09
CA THR A 46 -21.16 2.41 -6.35
C THR A 46 -20.70 0.95 -6.36
N THR A 47 -20.39 0.39 -5.19
CA THR A 47 -19.87 -0.99 -5.06
C THR A 47 -20.94 -2.01 -4.68
N LYS A 48 -22.04 -1.59 -4.04
CA LYS A 48 -23.06 -2.50 -3.45
C LYS A 48 -23.59 -3.56 -4.41
N ASP A 49 -23.84 -3.22 -5.67
CA ASP A 49 -24.51 -4.11 -6.64
C ASP A 49 -23.55 -4.70 -7.69
N VAL A 50 -22.27 -4.29 -7.68
CA VAL A 50 -21.27 -4.68 -8.69
C VAL A 50 -20.17 -5.59 -8.14
N ILE A 51 -19.95 -5.58 -6.82
CA ILE A 51 -18.96 -6.44 -6.17
C ILE A 51 -19.60 -7.79 -5.83
N TRP A 52 -18.88 -8.87 -6.13
CA TRP A 52 -19.25 -10.20 -5.69
C TRP A 52 -18.90 -10.40 -4.21
N TRP A 53 -19.85 -10.07 -3.34
CA TRP A 53 -19.70 -10.12 -1.87
C TRP A 53 -19.66 -11.57 -1.34
N GLY A 54 -18.88 -11.78 -0.27
CA GLY A 54 -18.76 -13.07 0.41
C GLY A 54 -17.48 -13.15 1.26
N ASP A 55 -17.01 -14.36 1.54
CA ASP A 55 -15.84 -14.59 2.40
C ASP A 55 -14.51 -14.04 1.82
N ILE A 56 -14.49 -13.71 0.53
CA ILE A 56 -13.32 -13.15 -0.18
C ILE A 56 -13.38 -11.63 -0.27
N ASN A 57 -14.54 -11.08 -0.63
CA ASN A 57 -14.78 -9.63 -0.67
C ASN A 57 -15.67 -9.30 0.51
N MET A 58 -15.04 -9.04 1.65
CA MET A 58 -15.72 -8.67 2.88
C MET A 58 -15.93 -7.15 2.92
N PRO A 59 -17.12 -6.67 3.33
CA PRO A 59 -17.42 -5.25 3.35
C PRO A 59 -16.72 -4.51 4.49
N ILE A 60 -16.38 -3.25 4.26
CA ILE A 60 -16.07 -2.25 5.29
C ILE A 60 -16.95 -1.03 5.04
N THR A 61 -17.44 -0.39 6.10
CA THR A 61 -18.21 0.85 5.95
C THR A 61 -17.30 1.99 5.47
N PRO A 62 -17.83 3.02 4.78
CA PRO A 62 -17.05 4.19 4.40
C PRO A 62 -16.36 4.85 5.60
N LEU A 63 -17.05 4.94 6.74
CA LEU A 63 -16.49 5.47 7.99
C LEU A 63 -15.37 4.59 8.52
N GLY A 64 -15.55 3.27 8.55
CA GLY A 64 -14.52 2.32 9.01
C GLY A 64 -13.26 2.42 8.15
N TYR A 65 -13.42 2.60 6.84
CA TYR A 65 -12.29 2.84 5.93
C TYR A 65 -11.59 4.17 6.23
N ASP A 66 -12.35 5.25 6.42
CA ASP A 66 -11.79 6.58 6.68
C ASP A 66 -11.01 6.63 8.00
N ILE A 67 -11.47 5.92 9.04
CA ILE A 67 -10.73 5.75 10.31
C ILE A 67 -9.40 5.02 10.06
N ASN A 68 -9.42 3.89 9.33
CA ASN A 68 -8.22 3.12 9.05
C ASN A 68 -7.22 3.90 8.18
N ARG A 69 -7.72 4.63 7.18
CA ARG A 69 -6.95 5.50 6.31
C ARG A 69 -6.29 6.64 7.09
N ALA A 70 -7.03 7.32 7.95
CA ALA A 70 -6.50 8.40 8.80
C ALA A 70 -5.36 7.89 9.68
N ARG A 71 -5.54 6.71 10.30
CA ARG A 71 -4.51 6.07 11.13
C ARG A 71 -3.23 5.75 10.36
N ALA A 72 -3.34 5.28 9.11
CA ALA A 72 -2.17 5.05 8.26
C ALA A 72 -1.45 6.35 7.90
N ILE A 73 -2.19 7.42 7.60
CA ILE A 73 -1.63 8.75 7.31
C ILE A 73 -0.94 9.33 8.55
N ASP A 74 -1.58 9.26 9.72
CA ASP A 74 -1.01 9.73 10.98
C ASP A 74 0.32 9.04 11.26
N TYR A 75 0.37 7.71 11.10
CA TYR A 75 1.62 6.97 11.21
C TYR A 75 2.69 7.48 10.24
N LEU A 76 2.37 7.62 8.95
CA LEU A 76 3.33 8.10 7.95
C LEU A 76 3.81 9.53 8.23
N ASN A 77 2.97 10.39 8.81
CA ASN A 77 3.36 11.74 9.25
C ASN A 77 4.36 11.75 10.41
N THR A 78 4.42 10.67 11.21
CA THR A 78 5.46 10.51 12.25
C THR A 78 6.78 9.96 11.72
N ALA A 79 6.81 9.47 10.48
CA ALA A 79 8.01 8.86 9.91
C ALA A 79 9.08 9.92 9.58
N LYS A 80 10.34 9.64 9.89
CA LYS A 80 11.49 10.51 9.51
C LYS A 80 11.62 10.68 8.00
N ARG A 81 11.16 9.69 7.23
CA ARG A 81 11.20 9.67 5.78
C ARG A 81 10.04 8.84 5.25
N VAL A 82 9.43 9.32 4.18
CA VAL A 82 8.48 8.58 3.35
C VAL A 82 9.05 8.44 1.94
N PHE A 83 8.65 7.39 1.25
CA PHE A 83 9.00 7.11 -0.14
C PHE A 83 7.74 7.20 -0.98
N VAL A 84 7.85 7.89 -2.11
CA VAL A 84 6.78 8.00 -3.11
C VAL A 84 7.25 7.33 -4.39
N ILE A 85 6.48 6.38 -4.89
CA ILE A 85 6.76 5.66 -6.14
C ILE A 85 5.57 5.84 -7.07
N ASP A 86 5.84 6.47 -8.21
CA ASP A 86 4.91 6.60 -9.32
C ASP A 86 5.25 5.58 -10.40
N GLY A 87 4.23 4.88 -10.89
CA GLY A 87 4.39 3.87 -11.92
C GLY A 87 3.09 3.56 -12.64
N PHE A 88 3.19 2.86 -13.77
CA PHE A 88 2.01 2.38 -14.49
C PHE A 88 1.70 0.92 -14.15
N ALA A 89 0.41 0.60 -14.09
CA ALA A 89 -0.10 -0.75 -14.23
C ALA A 89 -0.72 -0.93 -15.62
N SER A 90 -0.54 -2.10 -16.23
CA SER A 90 -0.83 -2.41 -17.65
C SER A 90 0.21 -1.89 -18.66
N TRP A 91 0.67 -2.78 -19.54
CA TRP A 91 1.60 -2.45 -20.63
C TRP A 91 0.90 -1.83 -21.84
N ASP A 92 -0.41 -2.02 -21.97
CA ASP A 92 -1.21 -1.43 -23.05
C ASP A 92 -1.37 0.09 -22.81
N PRO A 93 -0.80 0.96 -23.66
CA PRO A 93 -0.87 2.40 -23.49
C PRO A 93 -2.28 2.97 -23.37
N MET A 94 -3.27 2.34 -24.01
CA MET A 94 -4.67 2.80 -23.98
C MET A 94 -5.39 2.45 -22.68
N ASN A 95 -4.87 1.47 -21.94
CA ASN A 95 -5.44 0.95 -20.70
C ASN A 95 -4.45 1.04 -19.53
N ARG A 96 -3.50 1.98 -19.59
CA ARG A 96 -2.55 2.26 -18.49
C ARG A 96 -3.29 2.89 -17.32
N PHE A 97 -2.97 2.41 -16.13
CA PHE A 97 -3.40 3.00 -14.86
C PHE A 97 -2.21 3.65 -14.17
N THR A 98 -2.38 4.90 -13.76
CA THR A 98 -1.40 5.61 -12.92
C THR A 98 -1.55 5.15 -11.47
N VAL A 99 -0.47 4.63 -10.91
CA VAL A 99 -0.42 4.16 -9.51
C VAL A 99 0.64 4.96 -8.76
N ARG A 100 0.22 5.60 -7.67
CA ARG A 100 1.12 6.22 -6.69
C ARG A 100 1.16 5.38 -5.43
N VAL A 101 2.35 5.09 -4.94
CA VAL A 101 2.56 4.38 -3.67
C VAL A 101 3.27 5.29 -2.70
N ILE A 102 2.75 5.38 -1.47
CA ILE A 102 3.39 6.05 -0.35
C ILE A 102 3.68 5.00 0.72
N CYS A 103 4.94 4.89 1.14
CA CYS A 103 5.35 3.96 2.19
C CYS A 103 6.54 4.49 2.98
N ASN A 104 6.75 4.02 4.20
CA ASN A 104 7.92 4.41 5.01
C ASN A 104 9.08 3.39 4.96
N ARG A 105 8.83 2.16 4.46
CA ARG A 105 9.87 1.12 4.34
C ARG A 105 10.56 1.18 2.96
N PRO A 106 11.89 1.32 2.90
CA PRO A 106 12.62 1.43 1.63
C PRO A 106 12.46 0.22 0.71
N TYR A 107 12.39 -1.00 1.26
CA TYR A 107 12.24 -2.20 0.43
C TYR A 107 10.84 -2.31 -0.20
N HIS A 108 9.79 -1.77 0.43
CA HIS A 108 8.46 -1.66 -0.20
C HIS A 108 8.51 -0.72 -1.40
N ALA A 109 9.22 0.40 -1.28
CA ALA A 109 9.42 1.34 -2.38
C ALA A 109 10.19 0.68 -3.53
N LEU A 110 11.28 -0.04 -3.23
CA LEU A 110 12.05 -0.80 -4.23
C LEU A 110 11.20 -1.90 -4.89
N PHE A 111 10.40 -2.62 -4.10
CA PHE A 111 9.48 -3.63 -4.61
C PHE A 111 8.51 -3.03 -5.61
N MET A 112 7.83 -1.93 -5.27
CA MET A 112 6.88 -1.29 -6.18
C MET A 112 7.56 -0.72 -7.42
N LYS A 113 8.77 -0.18 -7.30
CA LYS A 113 9.58 0.27 -8.44
C LYS A 113 9.95 -0.88 -9.40
N GLN A 114 10.06 -2.10 -8.88
CA GLN A 114 10.34 -3.31 -9.68
C GLN A 114 9.08 -3.91 -10.28
N MET A 115 7.95 -3.83 -9.57
CA MET A 115 6.68 -4.46 -9.98
C MET A 115 5.84 -3.60 -10.92
N LEU A 116 5.91 -2.27 -10.79
CA LEU A 116 5.24 -1.33 -11.69
C LEU A 116 6.10 -1.04 -12.93
N ILE A 117 5.44 -0.62 -13.99
CA ILE A 117 6.11 -0.14 -15.19
C ILE A 117 6.68 1.25 -14.87
N ARG A 118 7.97 1.43 -15.15
CA ARG A 118 8.70 2.65 -14.84
C ARG A 118 8.44 3.70 -15.92
N PRO A 119 7.77 4.82 -15.61
CA PRO A 119 7.65 5.93 -16.54
C PRO A 119 9.02 6.56 -16.80
N SER A 120 9.20 7.11 -18.00
CA SER A 120 10.28 8.06 -18.29
C SER A 120 10.04 9.37 -17.53
N PRO A 121 11.08 10.21 -17.31
CA PRO A 121 10.91 11.50 -16.65
C PRO A 121 9.82 12.38 -17.28
N ALA A 122 9.71 12.40 -18.61
CA ALA A 122 8.67 13.16 -19.32
C ALA A 122 7.26 12.58 -19.07
N GLU A 123 7.11 11.26 -19.05
CA GLU A 123 5.83 10.60 -18.76
C GLU A 123 5.39 10.83 -17.31
N ILE A 124 6.31 10.97 -16.35
CA ILE A 124 5.96 11.26 -14.95
C ILE A 124 5.23 12.59 -14.84
N ASP A 125 5.84 13.65 -15.39
CA ASP A 125 5.30 15.01 -15.27
C ASP A 125 3.92 15.11 -15.91
N GLU A 126 3.72 14.48 -17.07
CA GLU A 126 2.42 14.48 -17.76
C GLU A 126 1.39 13.60 -17.05
N ALA A 127 1.72 12.32 -16.79
CA ALA A 127 0.76 11.35 -16.28
C ALA A 127 0.34 11.61 -14.83
N PHE A 128 1.23 12.22 -14.03
CA PHE A 128 0.97 12.51 -12.62
C PHE A 128 0.75 14.01 -12.34
N ALA A 129 0.55 14.83 -13.38
CA ALA A 129 0.07 16.21 -13.24
C ALA A 129 -1.31 16.28 -12.58
N LYS A 130 -2.12 15.24 -12.75
CA LYS A 130 -3.44 15.05 -12.11
C LYS A 130 -3.34 14.03 -10.97
N LYS A 131 -4.43 13.89 -10.22
CA LYS A 131 -4.56 12.82 -9.21
C LYS A 131 -4.33 11.46 -9.91
N PRO A 132 -3.52 10.55 -9.34
CA PRO A 132 -3.36 9.21 -9.88
C PRO A 132 -4.69 8.45 -9.86
N ASP A 133 -4.87 7.51 -10.78
CA ASP A 133 -6.04 6.63 -10.85
C ASP A 133 -6.15 5.77 -9.59
N PHE A 134 -5.00 5.38 -9.02
CA PHE A 134 -4.95 4.61 -7.79
C PHE A 134 -3.82 5.04 -6.85
N LEU A 135 -4.14 5.25 -5.57
CA LEU A 135 -3.21 5.62 -4.51
C LEU A 135 -3.11 4.50 -3.48
N ILE A 136 -1.90 4.03 -3.20
CA ILE A 136 -1.61 3.03 -2.17
C ILE A 136 -0.92 3.72 -1.00
N ILE A 137 -1.52 3.66 0.18
CA ILE A 137 -1.01 4.22 1.44
C ILE A 137 -0.55 3.06 2.34
N ASN A 138 0.73 2.71 2.23
CA ASN A 138 1.30 1.59 2.97
C ASN A 138 1.90 2.04 4.31
N GLY A 139 1.06 2.02 5.35
CA GLY A 139 1.45 2.15 6.76
C GLY A 139 1.63 0.83 7.49
N GLY A 140 1.99 -0.26 6.79
CA GLY A 140 1.94 -1.63 7.31
C GLY A 140 2.87 -1.99 8.49
N GLU A 141 3.76 -1.08 8.93
CA GLU A 141 4.49 -1.24 10.20
C GLU A 141 3.66 -0.83 11.43
N PHE A 142 2.52 -0.17 11.22
CA PHE A 142 1.63 0.27 12.28
C PHE A 142 0.37 -0.59 12.33
N ALA A 143 0.00 -1.04 13.53
CA ALA A 143 -1.17 -1.88 13.72
C ALA A 143 -2.46 -1.09 13.45
N ALA A 144 -3.38 -1.72 12.73
CA ALA A 144 -4.75 -1.26 12.62
C ALA A 144 -5.44 -1.28 13.99
N ASP A 145 -6.54 -0.50 14.12
CA ASP A 145 -7.31 -0.47 15.36
C ASP A 145 -8.32 -1.65 15.39
N PRO A 146 -8.16 -2.63 16.29
CA PRO A 146 -9.07 -3.76 16.39
C PRO A 146 -10.45 -3.36 16.96
N HIS A 147 -10.61 -2.15 17.49
CA HIS A 147 -11.90 -1.62 17.94
C HIS A 147 -12.69 -0.94 16.82
N ASN A 148 -12.13 -0.85 15.61
CA ASN A 148 -12.91 -0.49 14.44
C ASN A 148 -13.77 -1.70 14.03
N ASP A 149 -15.08 -1.54 14.03
CA ASP A 149 -16.07 -2.61 13.76
C ASP A 149 -15.82 -3.40 12.47
N SER A 150 -15.08 -2.83 11.51
CA SER A 150 -14.76 -3.48 10.23
C SER A 150 -13.37 -4.12 10.16
N VAL A 151 -12.55 -3.99 11.20
CA VAL A 151 -11.18 -4.50 11.30
C VAL A 151 -11.14 -5.61 12.34
N THR A 152 -10.70 -6.81 11.93
CA THR A 152 -10.77 -8.00 12.79
C THR A 152 -9.50 -8.25 13.61
N ASN A 153 -8.37 -7.67 13.21
CA ASN A 153 -7.05 -7.92 13.80
C ASN A 153 -6.17 -6.66 13.71
N GLU A 154 -4.93 -6.75 14.19
CA GLU A 154 -3.90 -5.71 14.01
C GLU A 154 -3.51 -5.45 12.54
N THR A 155 -4.00 -6.27 11.60
CA THR A 155 -3.76 -6.12 10.14
C THR A 155 -5.05 -5.70 9.44
N SER A 156 -4.92 -4.77 8.49
CA SER A 156 -6.02 -4.34 7.61
C SER A 156 -5.50 -4.07 6.20
N VAL A 157 -6.18 -4.61 5.19
CA VAL A 157 -5.97 -4.28 3.78
C VAL A 157 -7.31 -3.86 3.19
N ALA A 158 -7.58 -2.57 3.13
CA ALA A 158 -8.90 -2.05 2.75
C ALA A 158 -8.83 -1.30 1.42
N VAL A 159 -9.78 -1.57 0.52
CA VAL A 159 -9.84 -0.95 -0.81
C VAL A 159 -11.06 -0.07 -0.94
N ASN A 160 -10.88 1.17 -1.37
CA ASN A 160 -11.95 2.10 -1.72
C ASN A 160 -11.90 2.39 -3.23
N LEU A 161 -12.76 1.71 -3.99
CA LEU A 161 -12.81 1.85 -5.45
C LEU A 161 -13.36 3.21 -5.90
N LYS A 162 -14.28 3.81 -5.13
CA LYS A 162 -14.82 5.14 -5.42
C LYS A 162 -13.76 6.23 -5.26
N LYS A 163 -12.87 6.12 -4.26
CA LYS A 163 -11.76 7.06 -4.04
C LYS A 163 -10.53 6.73 -4.90
N GLY A 164 -10.41 5.50 -5.41
CA GLY A 164 -9.19 5.01 -6.06
C GLY A 164 -8.05 4.85 -5.06
N GLU A 165 -8.32 4.26 -3.90
CA GLU A 165 -7.35 4.21 -2.78
C GLU A 165 -7.30 2.81 -2.13
N MET A 166 -6.12 2.47 -1.59
CA MET A 166 -5.86 1.31 -0.72
C MET A 166 -4.99 1.70 0.47
#